data_AF-A0A259TUV9-F1
#
_entry.id   AF-A0A259TUV9-F1
#
_cell.length_a   1.000
_cell.length_b   1.000
_cell.length_c   1.000
_cell.angle_alpha   90.00
_cell.angle_beta   90.00
_cell.angle_gamma   90.00
#
_symmetry.space_group_name_H-M   'P 1'
#
loop_
_entity.id
_entity.type
_entity.pdbx_description
1 polymer ?
#
loop_
_entity_poly.entity_id
_entity_poly.type
_entity_poly.pdbx_seq_one_letter_code
_entity_poly.pdbx_strand_id
1 'polypeptide(L)'
;MLRFLLPLALAALSLSPPTPPASGASGPIGLGFVLVGSETVAPPDSVALRFYASPEAPRPEHEITVHLGGDEVTAPAPAWLRPESWWPDYYLFAFRALEVRGDWARVVVHEETGRTLWLRTGGAVTFAPWETFLTRHVTIVQRENAEANPVRTAPEADAEAAHVPEIIAGEDWIGDCWVPAEVRGDWVRVQPSDLCRADWTEPAEPMGWIRWREGDRLLITWGLTC
;
A
#
# COMPACT_ATOMS: atom_id res chain seq x y z
N MET A 1 29.32 -15.87 53.90
CA MET A 1 29.51 -15.35 52.53
C MET A 1 28.86 -16.31 51.55
N LEU A 2 27.62 -16.05 51.12
CA LEU A 2 26.93 -16.86 50.12
C LEU A 2 26.35 -15.89 49.08
N ARG A 3 26.78 -16.05 47.83
CA ARG A 3 26.48 -15.17 46.69
C ARG A 3 25.03 -15.37 46.23
N PHE A 4 24.29 -14.27 46.11
CA PHE A 4 23.04 -14.18 45.36
C PHE A 4 23.33 -14.31 43.86
N LEU A 5 22.59 -15.18 43.16
CA LEU A 5 22.43 -15.16 41.71
C LEU A 5 20.98 -14.78 41.43
N LEU A 6 20.75 -13.55 40.95
CA LEU A 6 19.51 -13.18 40.28
C LEU A 6 19.61 -13.62 38.81
N PRO A 7 18.54 -14.18 38.21
CA PRO A 7 18.47 -14.28 36.76
C PRO A 7 18.05 -12.92 36.18
N LEU A 8 18.84 -12.39 35.23
CA LEU A 8 18.42 -11.35 34.31
C LEU A 8 17.34 -11.95 33.39
N ALA A 9 16.10 -11.47 33.52
CA ALA A 9 15.09 -11.69 32.50
C ALA A 9 15.38 -10.76 31.31
N LEU A 10 15.80 -11.33 30.19
CA LEU A 10 15.83 -10.65 28.90
C LEU A 10 14.37 -10.51 28.44
N ALA A 11 13.79 -9.32 28.58
CA ALA A 11 12.52 -9.00 27.95
C ALA A 11 12.77 -8.84 26.46
N ALA A 12 12.49 -9.89 25.68
CA ALA A 12 12.37 -9.77 24.24
C ALA A 12 11.14 -8.90 23.94
N LEU A 13 11.36 -7.65 23.57
CA LEU A 13 10.35 -6.82 22.92
C LEU A 13 10.05 -7.48 21.58
N SER A 14 9.00 -8.31 21.57
CA SER A 14 8.37 -8.78 20.33
C SER A 14 7.77 -7.55 19.66
N LEU A 15 8.54 -6.94 18.76
CA LEU A 15 7.99 -6.05 17.74
C LEU A 15 7.18 -6.96 16.81
N SER A 16 5.90 -7.12 17.13
CA SER A 16 4.97 -7.69 16.17
C SER A 16 5.04 -6.79 14.92
N PRO A 17 5.25 -7.34 13.71
CA PRO A 17 5.15 -6.53 12.51
C PRO A 17 3.77 -5.85 12.51
N PRO A 18 3.67 -4.60 12.01
CA PRO A 18 2.38 -3.95 11.91
C PRO A 18 1.45 -4.85 11.11
N THR A 19 0.32 -5.24 11.72
CA THR A 19 -0.74 -5.96 11.02
C THR A 19 -1.11 -5.12 9.80
N PRO A 20 -1.01 -5.65 8.57
CA PRO A 20 -1.45 -4.91 7.40
C PRO A 20 -2.91 -4.50 7.62
N PRO A 21 -3.30 -3.27 7.26
CA PRO A 21 -4.69 -2.88 7.38
C PRO A 21 -5.54 -3.90 6.63
N ALA A 22 -6.57 -4.42 7.29
CA ALA A 22 -7.65 -5.08 6.59
C ALA A 22 -8.24 -4.04 5.63
N SER A 23 -7.87 -4.11 4.35
CA SER A 23 -8.53 -3.34 3.29
C SER A 23 -9.94 -3.90 3.17
N GLY A 24 -10.84 -3.29 3.94
CA GLY A 24 -12.19 -3.78 4.16
C GLY A 24 -13.13 -2.61 4.44
N ALA A 25 -13.22 -1.67 3.50
CA ALA A 25 -14.26 -0.63 3.53
C ALA A 25 -14.94 -0.51 2.16
N SER A 26 -16.27 -0.55 2.20
CA SER A 26 -17.23 -0.73 1.09
C SER A 26 -17.42 0.49 0.17
N GLY A 27 -16.31 1.13 -0.22
CA GLY A 27 -16.30 2.18 -1.24
C GLY A 27 -15.89 1.63 -2.60
N PRO A 28 -16.16 2.35 -3.71
CA PRO A 28 -15.61 1.99 -5.00
C PRO A 28 -14.08 1.90 -4.93
N ILE A 29 -13.50 1.00 -5.71
CA ILE A 29 -12.04 0.77 -5.82
C ILE A 29 -11.26 2.03 -6.23
N GLY A 30 -11.94 3.00 -6.86
CA GLY A 30 -11.33 4.24 -7.33
C GLY A 30 -10.48 4.05 -8.59
N LEU A 31 -9.90 5.15 -9.08
CA LEU A 31 -9.06 5.19 -10.28
C LEU A 31 -7.58 4.86 -9.98
N GLY A 32 -7.20 4.92 -8.71
CA GLY A 32 -5.83 4.76 -8.24
C GLY A 32 -5.62 5.55 -6.95
N PHE A 33 -4.38 5.97 -6.72
CA PHE A 33 -3.97 6.67 -5.51
C PHE A 33 -3.31 8.00 -5.81
N VAL A 34 -3.56 8.98 -4.94
CA VAL A 34 -2.69 10.14 -4.81
C VAL A 34 -1.70 9.86 -3.69
N LEU A 35 -0.42 9.94 -4.03
CA LEU A 35 0.72 9.66 -3.17
C LEU A 35 1.47 10.94 -2.87
N VAL A 36 2.05 11.04 -1.68
CA VAL A 36 2.90 12.17 -1.28
C VAL A 36 4.32 11.68 -1.08
N GLY A 37 5.28 12.32 -1.76
CA GLY A 37 6.72 12.08 -1.60
C GLY A 37 7.29 10.89 -2.37
N SER A 38 6.55 10.27 -3.30
CA SER A 38 6.88 8.90 -3.72
C SER A 38 8.06 8.75 -4.68
N GLU A 39 8.40 9.66 -5.61
CA GLU A 39 9.56 9.44 -6.49
C GLU A 39 10.22 10.73 -7.03
N THR A 40 11.56 10.73 -7.10
CA THR A 40 12.47 11.50 -8.00
C THR A 40 13.07 12.85 -7.61
N VAL A 41 12.79 13.43 -6.44
CA VAL A 41 13.54 14.61 -5.94
C VAL A 41 13.76 14.40 -4.45
N ALA A 42 14.92 14.81 -3.91
CA ALA A 42 15.07 14.92 -2.45
C ALA A 42 13.83 15.67 -1.94
N PRO A 43 12.92 15.01 -1.22
CA PRO A 43 11.64 15.61 -0.91
C PRO A 43 11.92 16.91 -0.16
N PRO A 44 11.17 17.99 -0.44
CA PRO A 44 11.33 19.20 0.35
C PRO A 44 11.10 18.85 1.82
N ASP A 45 11.82 19.50 2.74
CA ASP A 45 11.71 19.25 4.19
C ASP A 45 10.26 19.25 4.71
N SER A 46 9.36 19.94 3.99
CA SER A 46 7.92 19.79 4.17
C SER A 46 7.11 20.00 2.90
N VAL A 47 5.90 19.45 2.88
CA VAL A 47 4.86 19.61 1.86
C VAL A 47 3.56 20.05 2.51
N ALA A 48 3.00 21.18 2.05
CA ALA A 48 1.66 21.60 2.45
C ALA A 48 0.60 20.93 1.57
N LEU A 49 -0.17 20.03 2.15
CA LEU A 49 -1.33 19.40 1.52
C LEU A 49 -2.57 20.26 1.78
N ARG A 50 -3.14 20.78 0.71
CA ARG A 50 -4.32 21.66 0.74
C ARG A 50 -5.52 20.94 0.15
N PHE A 51 -6.54 20.76 0.96
CA PHE A 51 -7.76 20.03 0.61
C PHE A 51 -8.90 21.01 0.41
N TYR A 52 -9.53 20.96 -0.75
CA TYR A 52 -10.56 21.90 -1.20
C TYR A 52 -11.91 21.21 -1.32
N ALA A 53 -13.00 21.95 -1.08
CA ALA A 53 -14.35 21.44 -1.33
C ALA A 53 -14.63 21.24 -2.83
N SER A 54 -14.03 22.06 -3.70
CA SER A 54 -14.02 21.91 -5.17
C SER A 54 -12.74 22.52 -5.77
N PRO A 55 -12.37 22.18 -7.02
CA PRO A 55 -11.22 22.78 -7.71
C PRO A 55 -11.29 24.30 -7.86
N GLU A 56 -12.51 24.86 -7.91
CA GLU A 56 -12.77 26.31 -8.07
C GLU A 56 -12.85 27.05 -6.72
N ALA A 57 -12.79 26.33 -5.59
CA ALA A 57 -12.90 26.94 -4.29
C ALA A 57 -11.74 27.93 -4.05
N PRO A 58 -12.01 29.17 -3.60
CA PRO A 58 -10.99 30.22 -3.52
C PRO A 58 -9.97 29.99 -2.38
N ARG A 59 -10.25 29.06 -1.46
CA ARG A 59 -9.41 28.70 -0.33
C ARG A 59 -9.57 27.23 0.02
N PRO A 60 -8.54 26.57 0.59
CA PRO A 60 -8.69 25.21 1.09
C PRO A 60 -9.66 25.17 2.27
N GLU A 61 -10.36 24.07 2.39
CA GLU A 61 -11.17 23.74 3.56
C GLU A 61 -10.29 23.26 4.72
N HIS A 62 -9.27 22.45 4.40
CA HIS A 62 -8.26 21.99 5.34
C HIS A 62 -6.87 22.14 4.73
N GLU A 63 -5.89 22.46 5.56
CA GLU A 63 -4.48 22.49 5.19
C GLU A 63 -3.69 21.75 6.27
N ILE A 64 -2.79 20.87 5.84
CA ILE A 64 -1.84 20.20 6.72
C ILE A 64 -0.45 20.33 6.12
N THR A 65 0.54 20.51 6.98
CA THR A 65 1.94 20.46 6.60
C THR A 65 2.49 19.10 7.01
N VAL A 66 3.02 18.37 6.04
CA VAL A 66 3.71 17.11 6.25
C VAL A 66 5.20 17.40 6.19
N HIS A 67 5.96 16.97 7.20
CA HIS A 67 7.41 17.10 7.20
C HIS A 67 8.01 15.83 6.58
N LEU A 68 8.83 15.99 5.54
CA LEU A 68 9.46 14.90 4.79
C LEU A 68 10.96 14.95 5.06
N GLY A 69 11.38 14.48 6.24
CA GLY A 69 12.78 14.47 6.68
C GLY A 69 12.98 15.00 8.10
N GLY A 70 13.79 14.29 8.90
CA GLY A 70 14.16 14.65 10.27
C GLY A 70 13.70 13.64 11.34
N ASP A 71 14.21 13.77 12.57
CA ASP A 71 13.81 12.96 13.73
C ASP A 71 12.41 13.32 14.26
N GLU A 72 11.77 14.34 13.70
CA GLU A 72 10.48 14.85 14.16
C GLU A 72 9.34 14.17 13.39
N VAL A 73 8.75 13.18 14.04
CA VAL A 73 7.53 12.51 13.58
C VAL A 73 6.42 13.53 13.42
N THR A 74 5.91 13.66 12.19
CA THR A 74 4.74 14.48 11.89
C THR A 74 3.59 14.16 12.86
N ALA A 75 2.91 15.20 13.35
CA ALA A 75 1.76 15.07 14.24
C ALA A 75 0.73 14.01 13.75
N PRO A 76 -0.02 13.36 14.67
CA PRO A 76 -1.06 12.41 14.28
C PRO A 76 -2.04 13.05 13.30
N ALA A 77 -2.58 12.24 12.39
CA ALA A 77 -3.59 12.72 11.44
C ALA A 77 -4.72 13.43 12.20
N PRO A 78 -5.15 14.63 11.76
CA PRO A 78 -6.33 15.27 12.32
C PRO A 78 -7.54 14.32 12.29
N ALA A 79 -8.47 14.46 13.24
CA ALA A 79 -9.62 13.55 13.33
C ALA A 79 -10.48 13.47 12.06
N TRP A 80 -10.45 14.50 11.21
CA TRP A 80 -11.16 14.52 9.93
C TRP A 80 -10.46 13.73 8.82
N LEU A 81 -9.21 13.31 9.03
CA LEU A 81 -8.32 12.69 8.06
C LEU A 81 -8.02 11.24 8.46
N ARG A 82 -8.62 10.30 7.75
CA ARG A 82 -8.39 8.85 7.84
C ARG A 82 -8.33 8.26 6.43
N PRO A 83 -7.26 8.52 5.66
CA PRO A 83 -7.13 8.05 4.29
C PRO A 83 -6.77 6.56 4.26
N GLU A 84 -6.61 5.99 3.07
CA GLU A 84 -6.19 4.60 2.86
C GLU A 84 -4.90 4.26 3.62
N SER A 85 -3.92 5.16 3.61
CA SER A 85 -2.66 4.97 4.32
C SER A 85 -2.14 6.30 4.85
N TRP A 86 -1.81 6.30 6.14
CA TRP A 86 -1.23 7.43 6.85
C TRP A 86 -0.09 6.95 7.76
N TRP A 87 1.13 7.00 7.25
CA TRP A 87 2.33 6.51 7.92
C TRP A 87 3.40 7.60 7.93
N PRO A 88 3.30 8.59 8.83
CA PRO A 88 4.20 9.73 8.86
C PRO A 88 5.66 9.35 9.13
N ASP A 89 5.89 8.28 9.91
CA ASP A 89 7.22 7.74 10.21
C ASP A 89 7.94 7.19 8.96
N TYR A 90 7.18 6.80 7.95
CA TYR A 90 7.67 6.23 6.70
C TYR A 90 7.51 7.18 5.52
N TYR A 91 7.01 8.40 5.75
CA TYR A 91 6.65 9.35 4.70
C TYR A 91 5.65 8.79 3.66
N LEU A 92 4.86 7.79 4.04
CA LEU A 92 3.89 7.14 3.15
C LEU A 92 2.49 7.68 3.43
N PHE A 93 1.97 8.43 2.47
CA PHE A 93 0.62 8.98 2.50
C PHE A 93 -0.08 8.63 1.20
N ALA A 94 -1.14 7.82 1.29
CA ALA A 94 -1.89 7.38 0.12
C ALA A 94 -3.37 7.69 0.29
N PHE A 95 -3.95 8.33 -0.71
CA PHE A 95 -5.36 8.69 -0.75
C PHE A 95 -6.01 8.03 -1.96
N ARG A 96 -7.08 7.27 -1.74
CA ARG A 96 -7.85 6.68 -2.84
C ARG A 96 -8.48 7.79 -3.68
N ALA A 97 -8.18 7.82 -4.98
CA ALA A 97 -8.70 8.81 -5.90
C ALA A 97 -9.96 8.27 -6.59
N LEU A 98 -11.06 9.02 -6.53
CA LEU A 98 -12.31 8.67 -7.20
C LEU A 98 -12.47 9.36 -8.55
N GLU A 99 -11.73 10.45 -8.76
CA GLU A 99 -11.86 11.28 -9.95
C GLU A 99 -10.59 12.12 -10.15
N VAL A 100 -10.21 12.35 -11.41
CA VAL A 100 -9.10 13.23 -11.79
C VAL A 100 -9.56 14.21 -12.87
N ARG A 101 -9.27 15.50 -12.70
CA ARG A 101 -9.59 16.59 -13.64
C ARG A 101 -8.40 17.53 -13.75
N GLY A 102 -7.65 17.44 -14.84
CA GLY A 102 -6.41 18.21 -15.00
C GLY A 102 -5.43 17.88 -13.88
N ASP A 103 -5.02 18.90 -13.13
CA ASP A 103 -4.11 18.77 -11.98
C ASP A 103 -4.84 18.56 -10.64
N TRP A 104 -6.14 18.24 -10.66
CA TRP A 104 -6.93 18.00 -9.46
C TRP A 104 -7.39 16.55 -9.36
N ALA A 105 -7.32 15.99 -8.15
CA ALA A 105 -7.86 14.69 -7.83
C ALA A 105 -8.87 14.81 -6.69
N ARG A 106 -10.07 14.22 -6.86
CA ARG A 106 -11.02 14.04 -5.77
C ARG A 106 -10.66 12.78 -5.03
N VAL A 107 -10.25 12.92 -3.79
CA VAL A 107 -9.71 11.84 -2.97
C VAL A 107 -10.59 11.55 -1.77
N VAL A 108 -10.62 10.29 -1.33
CA VAL A 108 -11.22 9.91 -0.05
C VAL A 108 -10.27 10.33 1.06
N VAL A 109 -10.74 11.24 1.93
CA VAL A 109 -9.98 11.73 3.08
C VAL A 109 -10.38 11.04 4.37
N HIS A 110 -11.49 10.31 4.39
CA HIS A 110 -11.93 9.52 5.54
C HIS A 110 -12.70 8.27 5.09
N GLU A 111 -12.04 7.11 5.12
CA GLU A 111 -12.57 5.84 4.59
C GLU A 111 -13.90 5.43 5.23
N GLU A 112 -14.01 5.50 6.56
CA GLU A 112 -15.24 5.06 7.27
C GLU A 112 -16.48 5.90 6.94
N THR A 113 -16.31 7.20 6.64
CA THR A 113 -17.43 8.12 6.35
C THR A 113 -17.63 8.32 4.85
N GLY A 114 -16.69 7.85 4.02
CA GLY A 114 -16.65 8.13 2.58
C GLY A 114 -16.43 9.60 2.24
N ARG A 115 -15.97 10.42 3.18
CA ARG A 115 -15.77 11.86 2.94
C ARG A 115 -14.69 12.07 1.89
N THR A 116 -14.98 12.93 0.92
CA THR A 116 -14.02 13.29 -0.14
C THR A 116 -13.70 14.77 -0.16
N LEU A 117 -12.48 15.11 -0.54
CA LEU A 117 -12.04 16.48 -0.85
C LEU A 117 -11.19 16.47 -2.12
N TRP A 118 -10.94 17.65 -2.68
CA TRP A 118 -10.07 17.82 -3.83
C TRP A 118 -8.67 18.18 -3.37
N LEU A 119 -7.68 17.46 -3.91
CA LEU A 119 -6.27 17.70 -3.69
C LEU A 119 -5.62 18.02 -5.05
N ARG A 120 -4.77 19.04 -5.07
CA ARG A 120 -4.01 19.38 -6.28
C ARG A 120 -2.80 18.45 -6.39
N THR A 121 -2.67 17.80 -7.53
CA THR A 121 -1.53 17.00 -7.94
C THR A 121 -0.44 17.88 -8.55
N GLY A 122 0.82 17.45 -8.45
CA GLY A 122 2.01 18.16 -8.90
C GLY A 122 3.09 18.25 -7.81
N GLY A 123 4.35 18.36 -8.23
CA GLY A 123 5.48 18.40 -7.31
C GLY A 123 5.58 17.10 -6.50
N ALA A 124 5.47 17.20 -5.18
CA ALA A 124 5.54 16.06 -4.28
C ALA A 124 4.22 15.26 -4.18
N VAL A 125 3.13 15.69 -4.82
CA VAL A 125 1.82 15.02 -4.78
C VAL A 125 1.54 14.38 -6.14
N THR A 126 1.60 13.07 -6.23
CA THR A 126 1.54 12.34 -7.51
C THR A 126 0.31 11.46 -7.57
N PHE A 127 -0.46 11.56 -8.66
CA PHE A 127 -1.50 10.57 -8.96
C PHE A 127 -0.87 9.36 -9.67
N ALA A 128 -1.12 8.17 -9.14
CA ALA A 128 -0.76 6.89 -9.73
C ALA A 128 -2.05 6.09 -9.99
N PRO A 129 -2.37 5.74 -11.26
CA PRO A 129 -3.43 4.77 -11.52
C PRO A 129 -3.07 3.41 -10.93
N TRP A 130 -4.06 2.54 -10.73
CA TRP A 130 -3.86 1.23 -10.07
C TRP A 130 -2.71 0.41 -10.66
N GLU A 131 -2.57 0.37 -11.98
CA GLU A 131 -1.51 -0.38 -12.66
C GLU A 131 -0.13 0.12 -12.25
N THR A 132 0.06 1.44 -12.23
CA THR A 132 1.28 2.09 -11.77
C THR A 132 1.47 1.88 -10.27
N PHE A 133 0.41 2.03 -9.48
CA PHE A 133 0.47 1.87 -8.03
C PHE A 133 0.91 0.47 -7.62
N LEU A 134 0.27 -0.56 -8.18
CA LEU A 134 0.61 -1.96 -7.91
C LEU A 134 2.05 -2.28 -8.31
N THR A 135 2.50 -1.81 -9.48
CA THR A 135 3.83 -2.19 -10.00
C THR A 135 4.99 -1.34 -9.48
N ARG A 136 4.73 -0.16 -8.94
CA ARG A 136 5.78 0.79 -8.51
C ARG A 136 5.83 1.05 -7.01
N HIS A 137 4.72 0.87 -6.30
CA HIS A 137 4.61 1.28 -4.90
C HIS A 137 4.26 0.13 -3.97
N VAL A 138 3.53 -0.88 -4.45
CA VAL A 138 3.20 -2.06 -3.66
C VAL A 138 4.38 -3.01 -3.59
N THR A 139 4.71 -3.45 -2.38
CA THR A 139 5.85 -4.33 -2.10
C THR A 139 5.43 -5.75 -1.76
N ILE A 140 4.16 -5.95 -1.44
CA ILE A 140 3.55 -7.26 -1.25
C ILE A 140 2.08 -7.25 -1.67
N VAL A 141 1.63 -8.31 -2.34
CA VAL A 141 0.23 -8.63 -2.57
C VAL A 141 -0.10 -10.02 -2.05
N GLN A 142 -1.32 -10.17 -1.53
CA GLN A 142 -1.85 -11.45 -1.08
C GLN A 142 -3.27 -11.60 -1.62
N ARG A 143 -3.66 -12.80 -2.06
CA ARG A 143 -5.04 -13.05 -2.45
C ARG A 143 -5.92 -13.15 -1.21
N GLU A 144 -7.11 -12.56 -1.27
CA GLU A 144 -8.10 -12.71 -0.20
C GLU A 144 -8.58 -14.17 -0.07
N ASN A 145 -8.63 -14.89 -1.19
CA ASN A 145 -9.04 -16.29 -1.24
C ASN A 145 -8.26 -17.02 -2.33
N ALA A 146 -7.30 -17.85 -1.92
CA ALA A 146 -6.43 -18.59 -2.83
C ALA A 146 -7.17 -19.68 -3.64
N GLU A 147 -8.24 -20.27 -3.10
CA GLU A 147 -9.03 -21.31 -3.76
C GLU A 147 -9.90 -20.72 -4.88
N ALA A 148 -10.51 -19.57 -4.62
CA ALA A 148 -11.38 -18.88 -5.58
C ALA A 148 -10.60 -18.04 -6.61
N ASN A 149 -9.35 -17.70 -6.33
CA ASN A 149 -8.47 -16.90 -7.20
C ASN A 149 -7.15 -17.66 -7.46
N PRO A 150 -7.16 -18.77 -8.19
CA PRO A 150 -5.94 -19.52 -8.48
C PRO A 150 -4.98 -18.69 -9.35
N VAL A 151 -3.68 -18.94 -9.19
CA VAL A 151 -2.67 -18.39 -10.11
C VAL A 151 -2.84 -19.06 -11.47
N ARG A 152 -2.83 -18.27 -12.53
CA ARG A 152 -3.06 -18.68 -13.92
C ARG A 152 -1.80 -18.51 -14.76
N THR A 153 -1.65 -19.33 -15.80
CA THR A 153 -0.54 -19.21 -16.76
C THR A 153 -0.67 -17.99 -17.68
N ALA A 154 -1.89 -17.47 -17.87
CA ALA A 154 -2.23 -16.30 -18.68
C ALA A 154 -3.30 -15.41 -17.98
N PRO A 155 -3.43 -14.12 -18.35
CA PRO A 155 -4.38 -13.18 -17.73
C PRO A 155 -5.81 -13.38 -18.24
N GLU A 156 -6.33 -14.61 -18.16
CA GLU A 156 -7.62 -15.03 -18.69
C GLU A 156 -8.28 -16.01 -17.73
N ALA A 157 -9.61 -15.98 -17.62
CA ALA A 157 -10.34 -16.71 -16.58
C ALA A 157 -10.30 -18.23 -16.74
N ASP A 158 -10.18 -18.70 -17.98
CA ASP A 158 -10.15 -20.10 -18.40
C ASP A 158 -8.73 -20.64 -18.62
N ALA A 159 -7.69 -19.80 -18.44
CA ALA A 159 -6.31 -20.24 -18.52
C ALA A 159 -6.00 -21.35 -17.51
N GLU A 160 -5.01 -22.19 -17.82
CA GLU A 160 -4.61 -23.27 -16.91
C GLU A 160 -4.09 -22.70 -15.57
N ALA A 161 -4.35 -23.44 -14.49
CA ALA A 161 -3.77 -23.11 -13.19
C ALA A 161 -2.25 -23.32 -13.25
N ALA A 162 -1.49 -22.31 -12.85
CA ALA A 162 -0.04 -22.42 -12.73
C ALA A 162 0.33 -23.20 -11.47
N HIS A 163 1.45 -23.91 -11.51
CA HIS A 163 2.03 -24.48 -10.30
C HIS A 163 2.66 -23.35 -9.47
N VAL A 164 2.21 -23.24 -8.22
CA VAL A 164 2.68 -22.23 -7.26
C VAL A 164 3.58 -22.92 -6.25
N PRO A 165 4.90 -22.66 -6.23
CA PRO A 165 5.75 -23.21 -5.17
C PRO A 165 5.29 -22.71 -3.80
N GLU A 166 5.35 -23.58 -2.80
CA GLU A 166 5.08 -23.19 -1.42
C GLU A 166 6.12 -22.15 -0.96
N ILE A 167 5.63 -21.06 -0.37
CA ILE A 167 6.44 -20.03 0.26
C ILE A 167 6.48 -20.33 1.76
N ILE A 168 7.66 -20.66 2.25
CA ILE A 168 7.93 -21.07 3.63
C ILE A 168 8.94 -20.07 4.20
N ALA A 169 8.69 -19.56 5.41
CA ALA A 169 9.64 -18.77 6.18
C ALA A 169 10.02 -19.55 7.44
N GLY A 170 11.25 -20.09 7.47
CA GLY A 170 11.66 -21.03 8.52
C GLY A 170 10.89 -22.36 8.40
N GLU A 171 10.13 -22.73 9.42
CA GLU A 171 9.26 -23.92 9.42
C GLU A 171 7.79 -23.58 9.16
N ASP A 172 7.44 -22.29 9.06
CA ASP A 172 6.05 -21.83 8.96
C ASP A 172 5.69 -21.43 7.53
N TRP A 173 4.49 -21.85 7.11
CA TRP A 173 3.86 -21.37 5.88
C TRP A 173 3.29 -19.97 6.10
N ILE A 174 3.71 -19.01 5.29
CA ILE A 174 3.34 -17.59 5.43
C ILE A 174 2.30 -17.12 4.41
N GLY A 175 1.82 -18.02 3.53
CA GLY A 175 0.82 -17.70 2.52
C GLY A 175 1.38 -16.99 1.29
N ASP A 176 0.51 -16.26 0.62
CA ASP A 176 0.91 -15.43 -0.52
C ASP A 176 1.84 -14.32 -0.02
N CYS A 177 3.04 -14.25 -0.59
CA CYS A 177 3.95 -13.13 -0.40
C CYS A 177 4.65 -12.82 -1.72
N TRP A 178 3.99 -12.00 -2.52
CA TRP A 178 4.41 -11.74 -3.89
C TRP A 178 4.51 -10.25 -4.19
N VAL A 179 5.35 -9.90 -5.15
CA VAL A 179 5.45 -8.55 -5.71
C VAL A 179 4.73 -8.50 -7.05
N PRO A 180 3.94 -7.45 -7.34
CA PRO A 180 3.40 -7.20 -8.66
C PRO A 180 4.51 -6.90 -9.68
N ALA A 181 4.53 -7.65 -10.79
CA ALA A 181 5.49 -7.47 -11.88
C ALA A 181 4.87 -6.74 -13.08
N GLU A 182 3.60 -7.01 -13.38
CA GLU A 182 2.90 -6.46 -14.55
C GLU A 182 1.39 -6.44 -14.29
N VAL A 183 0.66 -5.47 -14.84
CA VAL A 183 -0.82 -5.43 -14.78
C VAL A 183 -1.40 -5.40 -16.19
N ARG A 184 -2.41 -6.24 -16.45
CA ARG A 184 -3.19 -6.30 -17.70
C ARG A 184 -4.67 -6.45 -17.38
N GLY A 185 -5.41 -5.35 -17.52
CA GLY A 185 -6.83 -5.31 -17.17
C GLY A 185 -7.04 -5.71 -15.71
N ASP A 186 -7.83 -6.75 -15.47
CA ASP A 186 -8.15 -7.24 -14.13
C ASP A 186 -7.08 -8.17 -13.52
N TRP A 187 -5.97 -8.39 -14.23
CA TRP A 187 -4.95 -9.36 -13.86
C TRP A 187 -3.63 -8.70 -13.53
N VAL A 188 -2.96 -9.23 -12.51
CA VAL A 188 -1.62 -8.84 -12.11
C VAL A 188 -0.71 -10.07 -12.18
N ARG A 189 0.40 -9.94 -12.90
CA ARG A 189 1.46 -10.92 -12.91
C ARG A 189 2.27 -10.77 -11.63
N VAL A 190 2.52 -11.88 -10.95
CA VAL A 190 3.18 -11.88 -9.64
C VAL A 190 4.48 -12.65 -9.68
N GLN A 191 5.41 -12.23 -8.83
CA GLN A 191 6.68 -12.92 -8.57
C GLN A 191 6.91 -13.01 -7.05
N PRO A 192 7.68 -13.99 -6.57
CA PRO A 192 8.10 -14.10 -5.18
C PRO A 192 8.70 -12.79 -4.66
N SER A 193 8.40 -12.46 -3.40
CA SER A 193 8.99 -11.31 -2.72
C SER A 193 10.24 -11.71 -1.92
N ASP A 194 11.33 -10.97 -2.12
CA ASP A 194 12.57 -11.13 -1.35
C ASP A 194 12.38 -10.84 0.15
N LEU A 195 11.34 -10.08 0.51
CA LEU A 195 10.99 -9.77 1.90
C LEU A 195 10.60 -11.01 2.71
N CYS A 196 10.15 -12.06 2.03
CA CYS A 196 9.57 -13.24 2.64
C CYS A 196 10.42 -14.50 2.51
N ARG A 197 11.54 -14.45 1.78
CA ARG A 197 12.48 -15.57 1.65
C ARG A 197 13.92 -15.08 1.70
N ALA A 198 14.58 -15.37 2.82
CA ALA A 198 15.96 -14.95 3.08
C ALA A 198 17.01 -15.73 2.26
N ASP A 199 16.63 -16.76 1.49
CA ASP A 199 17.53 -17.75 0.91
C ASP A 199 17.60 -17.75 -0.63
N TRP A 200 16.92 -16.83 -1.33
CA TRP A 200 16.92 -16.80 -2.79
C TRP A 200 18.15 -16.08 -3.32
N THR A 201 18.97 -16.80 -4.07
CA THR A 201 20.23 -16.30 -4.66
C THR A 201 20.10 -15.91 -6.13
N GLU A 202 18.94 -16.16 -6.74
CA GLU A 202 18.62 -15.79 -8.12
C GLU A 202 17.28 -15.07 -8.21
N PRO A 203 17.11 -14.10 -9.14
CA PRO A 203 15.85 -13.40 -9.31
C PRO A 203 14.75 -14.40 -9.66
N ALA A 204 13.69 -14.34 -8.86
CA ALA A 204 12.55 -15.23 -8.99
C ALA A 204 11.86 -15.09 -10.35
N GLU A 205 11.66 -16.20 -11.07
CA GLU A 205 10.81 -16.18 -12.26
C GLU A 205 9.36 -15.84 -11.88
N PRO A 206 8.62 -15.06 -12.69
CA PRO A 206 7.22 -14.78 -12.43
C PRO A 206 6.38 -16.06 -12.36
N MET A 207 5.60 -16.21 -11.30
CA MET A 207 4.84 -17.43 -11.01
C MET A 207 3.56 -17.57 -11.84
N GLY A 208 3.04 -16.45 -12.35
CA GLY A 208 1.82 -16.42 -13.15
C GLY A 208 0.98 -15.19 -12.86
N TRP A 209 -0.31 -15.28 -13.15
CA TRP A 209 -1.29 -14.19 -13.07
C TRP A 209 -2.33 -14.48 -12.02
N ILE A 210 -2.62 -13.50 -11.18
CA ILE A 210 -3.79 -13.52 -10.29
C ILE A 210 -4.73 -12.40 -10.70
N ARG A 211 -6.02 -12.58 -10.44
CA ARG A 211 -6.97 -11.50 -10.66
C ARG A 211 -6.88 -10.54 -9.46
N TRP A 212 -6.65 -9.26 -9.70
CA TRP A 212 -6.53 -8.26 -8.60
C TRP A 212 -7.86 -7.56 -8.31
N ARG A 213 -8.77 -7.53 -9.29
CA ARG A 213 -10.12 -6.97 -9.12
C ARG A 213 -11.18 -7.70 -9.93
N GLU A 214 -12.42 -7.53 -9.52
CA GLU A 214 -13.61 -7.92 -10.26
C GLU A 214 -14.64 -6.79 -10.17
N GLY A 215 -14.82 -6.04 -11.26
CA GLY A 215 -15.60 -4.79 -11.22
C GLY A 215 -14.98 -3.81 -10.22
N ASP A 216 -15.78 -3.39 -9.24
CA ASP A 216 -15.36 -2.47 -8.16
C ASP A 216 -14.86 -3.18 -6.90
N ARG A 217 -14.65 -4.51 -6.94
CA ARG A 217 -14.18 -5.29 -5.79
C ARG A 217 -12.72 -5.67 -5.97
N LEU A 218 -11.89 -5.40 -4.96
CA LEU A 218 -10.54 -5.96 -4.86
C LEU A 218 -10.61 -7.46 -4.52
N LEU A 219 -9.68 -8.23 -5.09
CA LEU A 219 -9.51 -9.66 -4.82
C LEU A 219 -8.19 -9.95 -4.09
N ILE A 220 -7.48 -8.89 -3.78
CA ILE A 220 -6.16 -8.90 -3.16
C ILE A 220 -6.13 -7.90 -2.02
N THR A 221 -5.33 -8.20 -1.01
CA THR A 221 -4.76 -7.21 -0.10
C THR A 221 -3.37 -6.84 -0.60
N TRP A 222 -2.90 -5.68 -0.18
CA TRP A 222 -1.59 -5.17 -0.56
C TRP A 222 -0.92 -4.49 0.62
N GLY A 223 0.41 -4.43 0.59
CA GLY A 223 1.23 -3.73 1.56
C GLY A 223 2.22 -2.79 0.87
N LEU A 224 2.54 -1.71 1.57
CA LEU A 224 3.62 -0.80 1.24
C LEU A 224 4.72 -1.03 2.28
N THR A 225 5.96 -1.12 1.84
CA THR A 225 7.14 -1.13 2.73
C THR A 225 8.14 -0.12 2.21
N CYS A 226 8.87 0.50 3.13
CA CYS A 226 10.00 1.38 2.86
C CYS A 226 11.29 0.59 2.62
#